data_AF-A0A2E3DML8-F1
#
_entry.id   AF-A0A2E3DML8-F1
#
_cell.length_a   1.000
_cell.length_b   1.000
_cell.length_c   1.000
_cell.angle_alpha   90.00
_cell.angle_beta   90.00
_cell.angle_gamma   90.00
#
_symmetry.space_group_name_H-M   'P 1'
#
loop_
_entity.id
_entity.type
_entity.pdbx_description
1 polymer ?
#
loop_
_entity_poly.entity_id
_entity_poly.type
_entity_poly.pdbx_seq_one_letter_code
_entity_poly.pdbx_strand_id
1 'polypeptide(L)'
;MNADANAQQRPGDPDIAERIKDEVRIYFYPKVVFLLPTLVFCFLAACYLQFVASDSMDSAADQTTQQVVEANAADNELPAGESVKSAEVTVTVIFMMIFMLNLVVMGFDFPSNRFIALIAFVFLGIAILWILSKENPDLLGGIGDFISSFEPSANATFYWVLTLMLSCLFLIILFARALDYWEIRPNEAVHVYGLPRHKKRYSAHHMRFEMEVNDIFEHMWPFKAGRIYIRPTNEKHQYVLDNVMNVRKVNDQANQILSALQVQVREDAEV
;
A
#
# COMPACT_ATOMS: atom_id res chain seq x y z
N MET A 1 -21.66 -20.75 -63.31
CA MET A 1 -22.61 -20.41 -62.22
C MET A 1 -21.79 -19.81 -61.10
N ASN A 2 -22.15 -18.58 -60.74
CA ASN A 2 -21.49 -17.70 -59.78
C ASN A 2 -21.68 -18.23 -58.35
N ALA A 3 -20.76 -17.87 -57.44
CA ALA A 3 -21.05 -17.05 -56.25
C ALA A 3 -19.94 -17.19 -55.19
N ASP A 4 -19.19 -16.10 -55.03
CA ASP A 4 -18.87 -15.47 -53.75
C ASP A 4 -18.04 -16.24 -52.70
N ALA A 5 -16.72 -16.17 -52.87
CA ALA A 5 -15.74 -16.32 -51.79
C ALA A 5 -15.27 -14.95 -51.27
N ASN A 6 -16.18 -13.99 -51.16
CA ASN A 6 -15.94 -12.69 -50.52
C ASN A 6 -16.77 -12.62 -49.23
N ALA A 7 -16.38 -13.43 -48.24
CA ALA A 7 -16.90 -13.29 -46.88
C ALA A 7 -16.27 -12.04 -46.26
N GLN A 8 -16.86 -10.90 -46.61
CA GLN A 8 -16.68 -9.62 -45.95
C GLN A 8 -16.68 -9.85 -44.43
N GLN A 9 -15.55 -9.56 -43.80
CA GLN A 9 -15.52 -9.17 -42.39
C GLN A 9 -16.53 -8.03 -42.25
N ARG A 10 -17.64 -8.31 -41.55
CA ARG A 10 -18.65 -7.30 -41.26
C ARG A 10 -18.02 -6.22 -40.37
N PRO A 11 -18.06 -4.94 -40.76
CA PRO A 11 -17.72 -3.86 -39.85
C PRO A 11 -18.88 -3.74 -38.85
N GLY A 12 -18.58 -3.87 -37.56
CA GLY A 12 -19.58 -3.72 -36.49
C GLY A 12 -19.94 -5.02 -35.79
N ASP A 13 -18.94 -5.67 -35.18
CA ASP A 13 -19.22 -6.54 -34.04
C ASP A 13 -19.51 -5.65 -32.81
N PRO A 14 -20.74 -5.60 -32.29
CA PRO A 14 -21.08 -4.76 -31.14
C PRO A 14 -20.29 -5.15 -29.88
N ASP A 15 -19.78 -6.38 -29.81
CA ASP A 15 -19.01 -6.91 -28.67
C ASP A 15 -17.57 -6.33 -28.60
N ILE A 16 -17.04 -5.82 -29.72
CA ILE A 16 -15.73 -5.14 -29.77
C ILE A 16 -15.88 -3.67 -29.37
N ALA A 17 -16.97 -3.01 -29.79
CA ALA A 17 -17.28 -1.63 -29.41
C ALA A 17 -17.64 -1.52 -27.91
N GLU A 18 -18.29 -2.53 -27.33
CA GLU A 18 -18.66 -2.57 -25.91
C GLU A 18 -17.45 -2.88 -24.98
N ARG A 19 -16.33 -3.38 -25.54
CA ARG A 19 -15.10 -3.69 -24.79
C ARG A 19 -14.10 -2.54 -24.66
N ILE A 20 -14.19 -1.51 -25.49
CA ILE A 20 -13.41 -0.30 -25.29
C ILE A 20 -14.17 0.51 -24.23
N LYS A 21 -13.69 0.50 -22.99
CA LYS A 21 -14.20 1.47 -22.02
C LYS A 21 -13.96 2.86 -22.60
N ASP A 22 -15.02 3.56 -22.97
CA ASP A 22 -14.98 4.93 -23.50
C ASP A 22 -14.38 5.95 -22.52
N GLU A 23 -14.07 5.53 -21.30
CA GLU A 23 -13.54 6.39 -20.25
C GLU A 23 -12.58 5.64 -19.32
N VAL A 24 -11.44 6.25 -19.05
CA VAL A 24 -10.49 5.80 -18.01
C VAL A 24 -10.39 6.85 -16.94
N ARG A 25 -10.69 6.47 -15.69
CA ARG A 25 -10.48 7.31 -14.52
C ARG A 25 -9.15 7.01 -13.86
N ILE A 26 -8.33 8.03 -13.73
CA ILE A 26 -7.01 7.94 -13.10
C ILE A 26 -7.13 8.61 -11.73
N TYR A 27 -6.94 7.79 -10.69
CA TYR A 27 -6.83 8.24 -9.31
C TYR A 27 -5.36 8.18 -8.90
N PHE A 28 -4.91 9.23 -8.22
CA PHE A 28 -3.59 9.30 -7.63
C PHE A 28 -3.73 9.25 -6.10
N TYR A 29 -2.71 8.71 -5.44
CA TYR A 29 -2.73 8.50 -4.00
C TYR A 29 -1.53 9.17 -3.34
N PRO A 30 -1.68 9.77 -2.15
CA PRO A 30 -0.51 10.18 -1.37
C PRO A 30 0.28 8.95 -0.90
N LYS A 31 1.59 9.08 -0.66
CA LYS A 31 2.44 8.02 -0.10
C LYS A 31 1.97 7.47 1.25
N VAL A 32 1.05 8.16 1.92
CA VAL A 32 0.39 7.68 3.15
C VAL A 32 -0.28 6.32 2.96
N VAL A 33 -0.64 5.93 1.72
CA VAL A 33 -1.18 4.58 1.44
C VAL A 33 -0.26 3.43 1.85
N PHE A 34 1.05 3.67 1.97
CA PHE A 34 2.01 2.68 2.46
C PHE A 34 1.88 2.39 3.96
N LEU A 35 1.15 3.20 4.73
CA LEU A 35 0.84 2.92 6.14
C LEU A 35 -0.32 1.92 6.33
N LEU A 36 -0.93 1.43 5.25
CA LEU A 36 -2.06 0.51 5.34
C LEU A 36 -1.77 -0.79 6.13
N PRO A 37 -0.58 -1.44 6.05
CA PRO A 37 -0.30 -2.59 6.89
C PRO A 37 -0.11 -2.21 8.35
N THR A 38 0.38 -1.00 8.65
CA THR A 38 0.41 -0.51 10.04
C THR A 38 -1.00 -0.45 10.60
N LEU A 39 -1.96 0.12 9.84
CA LEU A 39 -3.37 0.16 10.24
C LEU A 39 -3.92 -1.25 10.48
N VAL A 40 -3.75 -2.16 9.51
CA VAL A 40 -4.23 -3.55 9.62
C VAL A 40 -3.59 -4.24 10.83
N PHE A 41 -2.29 -4.07 11.04
CA PHE A 41 -1.59 -4.62 12.19
C PHE A 41 -2.14 -4.06 13.51
N CYS A 42 -2.35 -2.75 13.61
CA CYS A 42 -2.89 -2.14 14.83
C CYS A 42 -4.27 -2.68 15.16
N PHE A 43 -5.14 -2.85 14.16
CA PHE A 43 -6.45 -3.44 14.36
C PHE A 43 -6.35 -4.89 14.85
N LEU A 44 -5.52 -5.72 14.21
CA LEU A 44 -5.31 -7.11 14.62
C LEU A 44 -4.68 -7.22 16.01
N ALA A 45 -3.70 -6.37 16.32
CA ALA A 45 -3.05 -6.29 17.62
C ALA A 45 -4.04 -5.88 18.73
N ALA A 46 -4.91 -4.90 18.46
CA ALA A 46 -5.96 -4.48 19.38
C ALA A 46 -6.94 -5.63 19.67
N CYS A 47 -7.38 -6.35 18.62
CA CYS A 47 -8.21 -7.54 18.79
C CYS A 47 -7.49 -8.63 19.59
N TYR A 48 -6.25 -8.96 19.22
CA TYR A 48 -5.48 -10.00 19.88
C TYR A 48 -5.27 -9.73 21.38
N LEU A 49 -4.82 -8.52 21.74
CA LEU A 49 -4.61 -8.16 23.15
C LEU A 49 -5.92 -8.10 23.95
N GLN A 50 -7.04 -7.77 23.31
CA GLN A 50 -8.35 -7.82 23.96
C GLN A 50 -8.75 -9.25 24.36
N PHE A 51 -8.46 -10.24 23.51
CA PHE A 51 -8.74 -11.65 23.80
C PHE A 51 -7.77 -12.25 24.83
N VAL A 52 -6.48 -11.91 24.73
CA VAL A 52 -5.49 -12.33 25.73
C VAL A 52 -5.81 -11.75 27.12
N ALA A 53 -6.28 -10.51 27.17
CA ALA A 53 -6.71 -9.88 28.42
C ALA A 53 -7.97 -10.57 29.00
N SER A 54 -8.95 -10.98 28.18
CA SER A 54 -10.14 -11.67 28.68
C SER A 54 -9.83 -13.06 29.23
N ASP A 55 -8.99 -13.84 28.55
CA ASP A 55 -8.61 -15.19 29.00
C ASP A 55 -7.86 -15.16 30.36
N SER A 56 -7.07 -14.11 30.60
CA SER A 56 -6.39 -13.91 31.87
C SER A 56 -7.35 -13.56 33.02
N MET A 57 -8.47 -12.88 32.75
CA MET A 57 -9.49 -12.55 33.75
C MET A 57 -10.38 -13.74 34.10
N ASP A 58 -10.73 -14.56 33.11
CA ASP A 58 -11.50 -15.80 33.34
C ASP A 58 -10.69 -16.82 34.15
N SER A 59 -9.38 -16.92 33.89
CA SER A 59 -8.46 -17.77 34.66
C SER A 59 -8.30 -17.32 36.12
N ALA A 60 -8.33 -16.00 36.38
CA ALA A 60 -8.24 -15.45 37.74
C ALA A 60 -9.54 -15.67 38.55
N ALA A 61 -10.70 -15.66 37.89
CA ALA A 61 -11.99 -15.95 38.53
C ALA A 61 -12.10 -17.40 39.03
N ASP A 62 -11.51 -18.35 38.29
CA ASP A 62 -11.44 -19.77 38.68
C ASP A 62 -10.48 -20.00 39.85
N GLN A 63 -9.32 -19.31 39.86
CA GLN A 63 -8.37 -19.38 40.98
C GLN A 63 -8.93 -18.80 42.29
N THR A 64 -9.76 -17.75 42.22
CA THR A 64 -10.38 -17.14 43.41
C THR A 64 -11.36 -18.11 44.11
N THR A 65 -11.93 -19.07 43.38
CA THR A 65 -12.84 -20.08 43.94
C THR A 65 -12.08 -21.24 44.61
N GLN A 66 -10.84 -21.53 44.20
CA GLN A 66 -10.00 -22.58 44.80
C GLN A 66 -9.09 -22.09 45.94
N GLN A 67 -8.77 -20.79 46.01
CA GLN A 67 -7.87 -20.24 47.04
C GLN A 67 -8.49 -20.09 48.45
N VAL A 68 -9.79 -20.36 48.62
CA VAL A 68 -10.44 -20.36 49.95
C VAL A 68 -10.30 -21.71 50.67
N VAL A 69 -9.83 -22.78 50.01
CA VAL A 69 -9.84 -24.14 50.61
C VAL A 69 -8.47 -24.67 51.04
N GLU A 70 -7.33 -24.31 50.45
CA GLU A 70 -6.06 -24.93 50.86
C GLU A 70 -4.87 -23.95 50.85
N ALA A 71 -4.54 -23.47 52.04
CA ALA A 71 -3.24 -22.88 52.32
C ALA A 71 -2.19 -23.99 52.46
N ASN A 72 -1.09 -23.84 51.71
CA ASN A 72 0.14 -24.64 51.67
C ASN A 72 0.19 -25.80 50.66
N ALA A 73 0.71 -25.50 49.47
CA ALA A 73 1.82 -26.25 48.88
C ALA A 73 2.51 -25.34 47.86
N ALA A 74 3.84 -25.27 47.97
CA ALA A 74 4.67 -24.56 47.02
C ALA A 74 4.55 -25.25 45.65
N ASP A 75 4.05 -24.53 44.65
CA ASP A 75 4.30 -24.85 43.25
C ASP A 75 4.33 -23.58 42.40
N ASN A 76 5.23 -23.64 41.45
CA ASN A 76 5.72 -22.57 40.60
C ASN A 76 4.69 -22.23 39.52
N GLU A 77 3.70 -21.39 39.83
CA GLU A 77 2.84 -20.78 38.82
C GLU A 77 3.27 -19.33 38.59
N LEU A 78 3.70 -19.03 37.36
CA LEU A 78 3.94 -17.64 36.93
C LEU A 78 2.66 -16.83 37.19
N PRO A 79 2.75 -15.65 37.81
CA PRO A 79 1.57 -14.82 38.04
C PRO A 79 0.94 -14.48 36.69
N ALA A 80 -0.37 -14.65 36.56
CA ALA A 80 -1.14 -14.41 35.32
C ALA A 80 -0.89 -13.03 34.66
N GLY A 81 -0.34 -12.05 35.40
CA GLY A 81 0.07 -10.75 34.86
C GLY A 81 1.38 -10.75 34.06
N GLU A 82 2.21 -11.80 34.14
CA GLU A 82 3.50 -11.88 33.44
C GLU A 82 3.32 -12.35 31.99
N SER A 83 2.34 -13.22 31.72
CA SER A 83 1.99 -13.67 30.37
C SER A 83 1.41 -12.54 29.50
N VAL A 84 0.56 -11.70 30.10
CA VAL A 84 -0.05 -10.54 29.42
C VAL A 84 1.03 -9.51 29.05
N LYS A 85 1.95 -9.20 29.98
CA LYS A 85 3.07 -8.28 29.71
C LYS A 85 3.99 -8.80 28.60
N SER A 86 4.31 -10.09 28.60
CA SER A 86 5.14 -10.70 27.53
C SER A 86 4.47 -10.61 26.16
N ALA A 87 3.15 -10.81 26.10
CA ALA A 87 2.37 -10.63 24.87
C ALA A 87 2.35 -9.17 24.40
N GLU A 88 2.14 -8.20 25.32
CA GLU A 88 2.18 -6.76 25.00
C GLU A 88 3.53 -6.32 24.44
N VAL A 89 4.64 -6.77 25.05
CA VAL A 89 5.99 -6.45 24.57
C VAL A 89 6.22 -7.03 23.18
N THR A 90 5.88 -8.30 22.97
CA THR A 90 6.08 -8.97 21.67
C THR A 90 5.31 -8.27 20.55
N VAL A 91 4.04 -7.93 20.78
CA VAL A 91 3.20 -7.22 19.80
C VAL A 91 3.74 -5.81 19.53
N THR A 92 4.25 -5.14 20.56
CA THR A 92 4.85 -3.80 20.43
C THR A 92 6.13 -3.81 19.61
N VAL A 93 7.00 -4.79 19.82
CA VAL A 93 8.23 -4.94 19.04
C VAL A 93 7.92 -5.18 17.57
N ILE A 94 6.97 -6.08 17.26
CA ILE A 94 6.55 -6.35 15.87
C ILE A 94 5.92 -5.09 15.25
N PHE A 95 5.06 -4.39 15.98
CA PHE A 95 4.51 -3.10 15.55
C PHE A 95 5.60 -2.10 15.18
N MET A 96 6.60 -1.93 16.04
CA MET A 96 7.70 -0.99 15.82
C MET A 96 8.50 -1.33 14.57
N MET A 97 8.78 -2.62 14.31
CA MET A 97 9.45 -3.04 13.09
C MET A 97 8.62 -2.72 11.84
N ILE A 98 7.33 -3.06 11.84
CA ILE A 98 6.42 -2.79 10.71
C ILE A 98 6.28 -1.28 10.48
N PHE A 99 6.07 -0.52 11.55
CA PHE A 99 5.90 0.92 11.49
C PHE A 99 7.17 1.61 11.00
N MET A 100 8.34 1.23 11.52
CA MET A 100 9.63 1.75 11.07
C MET A 100 9.86 1.43 9.58
N LEU A 101 9.59 0.20 9.14
CA LEU A 101 9.70 -0.18 7.74
C LEU A 101 8.79 0.69 6.86
N ASN A 102 7.53 0.89 7.26
CA ASN A 102 6.59 1.73 6.51
C ASN A 102 7.01 3.21 6.49
N LEU A 103 7.63 3.73 7.57
CA LEU A 103 8.21 5.06 7.57
C LEU A 103 9.41 5.18 6.62
N VAL A 104 10.26 4.15 6.55
CA VAL A 104 11.39 4.10 5.60
C VAL A 104 10.86 4.10 4.16
N VAL A 105 9.87 3.27 3.85
CA VAL A 105 9.25 3.23 2.52
C VAL A 105 8.58 4.57 2.17
N MET A 106 7.98 5.26 3.14
CA MET A 106 7.40 6.58 2.90
C MET A 106 8.45 7.67 2.70
N GLY A 107 9.53 7.64 3.50
CA GLY A 107 10.54 8.69 3.57
C GLY A 107 11.59 8.63 2.47
N PHE A 108 11.78 7.48 1.83
CA PHE A 108 12.80 7.29 0.81
C PHE A 108 12.19 6.84 -0.51
N ASP A 109 12.58 7.50 -1.60
CA ASP A 109 12.41 6.99 -2.96
C ASP A 109 13.55 6.01 -3.25
N PHE A 110 13.23 4.72 -3.42
CA PHE A 110 14.21 3.67 -3.71
C PHE A 110 14.29 3.36 -5.22
N PRO A 111 15.17 4.04 -5.98
CA PRO A 111 15.46 3.64 -7.35
C PRO A 111 16.15 2.28 -7.36
N SER A 112 15.99 1.53 -8.46
CA SER A 112 16.37 0.12 -8.52
C SER A 112 17.81 -0.18 -8.09
N ASN A 113 18.74 0.70 -8.43
CA ASN A 113 20.16 0.51 -8.12
C ASN A 113 20.48 0.70 -6.63
N ARG A 114 19.76 1.59 -5.92
CA ARG A 114 19.99 1.83 -4.48
C ARG A 114 19.40 0.72 -3.62
N PHE A 115 18.30 0.11 -4.06
CA PHE A 115 17.67 -1.01 -3.36
C PHE A 115 18.56 -2.26 -3.35
N ILE A 116 19.20 -2.60 -4.49
CA ILE A 116 20.14 -3.73 -4.56
C ILE A 116 21.30 -3.52 -3.58
N ALA A 117 21.84 -2.30 -3.51
CA ALA A 117 22.89 -1.95 -2.57
C ALA A 117 22.41 -2.08 -1.10
N LEU A 118 21.19 -1.67 -0.78
CA LEU A 118 20.60 -1.82 0.56
C LEU A 118 20.45 -3.30 0.93
N ILE A 119 19.91 -4.13 0.04
CA ILE A 119 19.78 -5.57 0.28
C ILE A 119 21.17 -6.18 0.51
N ALA A 120 22.13 -5.88 -0.35
CA ALA A 120 23.50 -6.38 -0.20
C ALA A 120 24.12 -5.94 1.13
N PHE A 121 23.88 -4.70 1.54
CA PHE A 121 24.33 -4.18 2.84
C PHE A 121 23.68 -4.91 4.03
N VAL A 122 22.38 -5.20 3.96
CA VAL A 122 21.67 -5.96 5.00
C VAL A 122 22.21 -7.39 5.07
N PHE A 123 22.37 -8.08 3.94
CA PHE A 123 22.95 -9.43 3.91
C PHE A 123 24.40 -9.46 4.42
N LEU A 124 25.20 -8.46 4.05
CA LEU A 124 26.55 -8.30 4.56
C LEU A 124 26.54 -8.08 6.08
N GLY A 125 25.63 -7.24 6.59
CA GLY A 125 25.44 -7.02 8.02
C GLY A 125 25.06 -8.32 8.76
N ILE A 126 24.13 -9.10 8.21
CA ILE A 126 23.74 -10.41 8.77
C ILE A 126 24.91 -11.39 8.74
N ALA A 127 25.68 -11.43 7.65
CA ALA A 127 26.85 -12.31 7.53
C ALA A 127 27.95 -11.92 8.53
N ILE A 128 28.22 -10.62 8.67
CA ILE A 128 29.16 -10.08 9.67
C ILE A 128 28.68 -10.43 11.08
N LEU A 129 27.40 -10.23 11.37
CA LEU A 129 26.80 -10.57 12.67
C LEU A 129 26.89 -12.07 12.96
N TRP A 130 26.66 -12.92 11.94
CA TRP A 130 26.77 -14.37 12.06
C TRP A 130 28.21 -14.82 12.34
N ILE A 131 29.20 -14.21 11.71
CA ILE A 131 30.62 -14.48 11.95
C ILE A 131 31.03 -13.98 13.35
N LEU A 132 30.64 -12.75 13.73
CA LEU A 132 30.88 -12.18 15.06
C LEU A 132 30.26 -13.03 16.17
N SER A 133 29.04 -13.55 15.95
CA SER A 133 28.36 -14.45 16.88
C SER A 133 29.14 -15.74 17.14
N LYS A 134 29.97 -16.20 16.19
CA LYS A 134 30.81 -17.39 16.38
C LYS A 134 32.15 -17.07 17.03
N GLU A 135 32.77 -15.95 16.68
CA GLU A 135 34.15 -15.65 17.11
C GLU A 135 34.24 -14.85 18.42
N ASN A 136 33.27 -13.98 18.72
CA ASN A 136 33.30 -13.15 19.93
C ASN A 136 31.90 -13.04 20.57
N PRO A 137 31.47 -14.05 21.36
CA PRO A 137 30.16 -14.04 22.00
C PRO A 137 29.96 -12.88 22.98
N ASP A 138 31.04 -12.39 23.62
CA ASP A 138 30.97 -11.28 24.60
C ASP A 138 30.57 -9.94 23.96
N LEU A 139 30.93 -9.70 22.68
CA LEU A 139 30.53 -8.48 21.96
C LEU A 139 29.05 -8.50 21.57
N LEU A 140 28.50 -9.68 21.29
CA LEU A 140 27.05 -9.84 21.10
C LEU A 140 26.30 -9.69 22.43
N GLY A 141 26.88 -10.14 23.54
CA GLY A 141 26.32 -9.97 24.89
C GLY A 141 26.00 -8.51 25.19
N GLY A 142 26.95 -7.59 24.99
CA GLY A 142 26.71 -6.16 25.25
C GLY A 142 25.62 -5.51 24.37
N ILE A 143 25.48 -5.93 23.11
CA ILE A 143 24.41 -5.46 22.22
C ILE A 143 23.07 -6.11 22.61
N GLY A 144 23.09 -7.40 22.95
CA GLY A 144 21.93 -8.15 23.42
C GLY A 144 21.39 -7.60 24.73
N ASP A 145 22.25 -7.26 25.68
CA ASP A 145 21.90 -6.65 26.97
C ASP A 145 21.31 -5.26 26.78
N PHE A 146 21.87 -4.45 25.88
CA PHE A 146 21.31 -3.15 25.53
C PHE A 146 19.93 -3.28 24.90
N ILE A 147 19.73 -4.21 23.97
CA ILE A 147 18.41 -4.44 23.35
C ILE A 147 17.41 -4.98 24.37
N SER A 148 17.83 -5.89 25.24
CA SER A 148 16.98 -6.48 26.29
C SER A 148 16.57 -5.47 27.36
N SER A 149 17.32 -4.36 27.51
CA SER A 149 16.95 -3.28 28.42
C SER A 149 15.74 -2.46 27.94
N PHE A 150 15.40 -2.54 26.65
CA PHE A 150 14.21 -1.91 26.10
C PHE A 150 13.06 -2.92 26.07
N GLU A 151 12.16 -2.81 27.04
CA GLU A 151 10.89 -3.54 27.07
C GLU A 151 9.73 -2.60 26.70
N PRO A 152 9.59 -2.19 25.42
CA PRO A 152 8.48 -1.35 25.01
C PRO A 152 7.18 -2.16 25.12
N SER A 153 6.29 -1.75 26.01
CA SER A 153 4.96 -2.36 26.18
C SER A 153 3.86 -1.35 25.82
N ALA A 154 2.97 -1.73 24.91
CA ALA A 154 1.75 -0.99 24.59
C ALA A 154 0.52 -1.84 24.88
N ASN A 155 -0.50 -1.22 25.49
CA ASN A 155 -1.76 -1.87 25.82
C ASN A 155 -2.73 -1.92 24.63
N ALA A 156 -3.81 -2.69 24.74
CA ALA A 156 -4.84 -2.78 23.71
C ALA A 156 -5.45 -1.40 23.33
N THR A 157 -5.63 -0.51 24.31
CA THR A 157 -6.19 0.83 24.11
C THR A 157 -5.33 1.68 23.17
N PHE A 158 -4.01 1.60 23.28
CA PHE A 158 -3.08 2.29 22.38
C PHE A 158 -3.33 1.90 20.92
N TYR A 159 -3.45 0.60 20.65
CA TYR A 159 -3.69 0.09 19.30
C TYR A 159 -5.06 0.48 18.75
N TRP A 160 -6.10 0.54 19.60
CA TRP A 160 -7.42 1.06 19.21
C TRP A 160 -7.37 2.53 18.81
N VAL A 161 -6.74 3.37 19.62
CA VAL A 161 -6.59 4.81 19.34
C VAL A 161 -5.82 5.01 18.05
N LEU A 162 -4.72 4.27 17.86
CA LEU A 162 -3.91 4.36 16.65
C LEU A 162 -4.68 3.88 15.40
N THR A 163 -5.47 2.81 15.53
CA THR A 163 -6.34 2.31 14.46
C THR A 163 -7.39 3.36 14.08
N LEU A 164 -8.03 4.00 15.05
CA LEU A 164 -9.02 5.05 14.81
C LEU A 164 -8.39 6.26 14.11
N MET A 165 -7.22 6.70 14.58
CA MET A 165 -6.50 7.84 14.03
C MET A 165 -6.08 7.58 12.57
N LEU A 166 -5.48 6.42 12.30
CA LEU A 166 -5.11 6.00 10.96
C LEU A 166 -6.35 5.81 10.08
N SER A 167 -7.44 5.22 10.58
CA SER A 167 -8.70 5.06 9.83
C SER A 167 -9.27 6.42 9.41
N CYS A 168 -9.29 7.39 10.33
CA CYS A 168 -9.74 8.75 10.05
C CYS A 168 -8.88 9.40 8.96
N LEU A 169 -7.55 9.26 9.04
CA LEU A 169 -6.62 9.71 8.01
C LEU A 169 -6.93 9.08 6.64
N PHE A 170 -7.16 7.77 6.59
CA PHE A 170 -7.52 7.07 5.36
C PHE A 170 -8.87 7.52 4.81
N LEU A 171 -9.87 7.78 5.65
CA LEU A 171 -11.16 8.32 5.21
C LEU A 171 -11.01 9.70 4.58
N ILE A 172 -10.19 10.58 5.17
CA ILE A 172 -9.87 11.90 4.61
C ILE A 172 -9.20 11.74 3.24
N ILE A 173 -8.26 10.81 3.09
CA ILE A 173 -7.58 10.54 1.80
C ILE A 173 -8.57 10.00 0.76
N LEU A 174 -9.46 9.07 1.14
CA LEU A 174 -10.48 8.53 0.25
C LEU A 174 -11.46 9.62 -0.22
N PHE A 175 -11.80 10.55 0.68
CA PHE A 175 -12.60 11.72 0.36
C PHE A 175 -11.86 12.68 -0.57
N ALA A 176 -10.61 13.03 -0.27
CA ALA A 176 -9.78 13.89 -1.11
C ALA A 176 -9.63 13.31 -2.53
N ARG A 177 -9.40 12.00 -2.63
CA ARG A 177 -9.34 11.26 -3.91
C ARG A 177 -10.66 11.35 -4.70
N ALA A 178 -11.81 11.40 -4.03
CA ALA A 178 -13.08 11.52 -4.72
C ALA A 178 -13.29 12.92 -5.36
N LEU A 179 -12.53 13.92 -4.90
CA LEU A 179 -12.60 15.30 -5.36
C LEU A 179 -11.56 15.63 -6.44
N ASP A 180 -10.43 14.92 -6.46
CA ASP A 180 -9.36 15.13 -7.42
C ASP A 180 -9.04 13.86 -8.20
N TYR A 181 -9.45 13.84 -9.47
CA TYR A 181 -9.18 12.74 -10.38
C TYR A 181 -9.18 13.19 -11.84
N TRP A 182 -8.54 12.39 -12.68
CA TRP A 182 -8.50 12.59 -14.12
C TRP A 182 -9.45 11.62 -14.82
N GLU A 183 -10.17 12.13 -15.80
CA GLU A 183 -11.12 11.39 -16.61
C GLU A 183 -10.69 11.50 -18.07
N ILE A 184 -10.20 10.42 -18.66
CA ILE A 184 -9.71 10.38 -20.03
C ILE A 184 -10.80 9.79 -20.93
N ARG A 185 -11.30 10.59 -21.88
CA ARG A 185 -12.22 10.21 -22.97
C ARG A 185 -11.47 10.21 -24.31
N PRO A 186 -12.03 9.63 -25.40
CA PRO A 186 -11.41 9.63 -26.72
C PRO A 186 -11.03 11.02 -27.23
N ASN A 187 -11.89 12.02 -27.01
CA ASN A 187 -11.76 13.37 -27.55
C ASN A 187 -11.35 14.43 -26.51
N GLU A 188 -11.50 14.15 -25.22
CA GLU A 188 -11.13 15.09 -24.15
C GLU A 188 -10.54 14.40 -22.92
N ALA A 189 -9.59 15.06 -22.27
CA ALA A 189 -9.16 14.72 -20.92
C ALA A 189 -9.72 15.77 -19.96
N VAL A 190 -10.44 15.33 -18.93
CA VAL A 190 -11.08 16.20 -17.94
C VAL A 190 -10.38 16.04 -16.60
N HIS A 191 -9.77 17.12 -16.12
CA HIS A 191 -9.27 17.18 -14.74
C HIS A 191 -10.37 17.72 -13.83
N VAL A 192 -10.86 16.87 -12.94
CA VAL A 192 -11.81 17.23 -11.90
C VAL A 192 -11.03 17.53 -10.64
N TYR A 193 -11.16 18.73 -10.08
CA TYR A 193 -10.46 19.12 -8.86
C TYR A 193 -11.33 19.97 -7.93
N GLY A 194 -11.06 19.83 -6.62
CA GLY A 194 -11.55 20.72 -5.57
C GLY A 194 -13.02 20.59 -5.16
N LEU A 195 -13.40 21.46 -4.23
CA LEU A 195 -14.76 21.71 -3.76
C LEU A 195 -15.05 23.21 -3.99
N PRO A 196 -16.01 23.59 -4.86
CA PRO A 196 -16.89 22.77 -5.70
C PRO A 196 -16.14 22.06 -6.85
N ARG A 197 -16.76 21.02 -7.43
CA ARG A 197 -16.16 20.17 -8.49
C ARG A 197 -15.93 20.96 -9.79
N HIS A 198 -14.84 21.72 -9.84
CA HIS A 198 -14.39 22.39 -11.05
C HIS A 198 -13.85 21.36 -12.04
N LYS A 199 -14.09 21.60 -13.33
CA LYS A 199 -13.67 20.73 -14.42
C LYS A 199 -12.86 21.54 -15.42
N LYS A 200 -11.60 21.17 -15.62
CA LYS A 200 -10.79 21.67 -16.74
C LYS A 200 -10.76 20.62 -17.83
N ARG A 201 -11.07 21.01 -19.06
CA ARG A 201 -11.11 20.12 -20.22
C ARG A 201 -9.91 20.42 -21.12
N TYR A 202 -9.23 19.37 -21.53
CA TYR A 202 -8.11 19.39 -22.45
C TYR A 202 -8.48 18.61 -23.70
N SER A 203 -8.08 19.09 -24.87
CA SER A 203 -8.19 18.30 -26.09
C SER A 203 -7.29 17.07 -25.98
N ALA A 204 -7.84 15.89 -26.22
CA ALA A 204 -7.07 14.64 -26.26
C ALA A 204 -6.21 14.52 -27.53
N HIS A 205 -6.45 15.40 -28.53
CA HIS A 205 -5.75 15.39 -29.80
C HIS A 205 -4.25 15.68 -29.60
N HIS A 206 -3.39 14.72 -29.94
CA HIS A 206 -1.94 14.74 -29.71
C HIS A 206 -1.48 14.74 -28.23
N MET A 207 -2.33 14.34 -27.28
CA MET A 207 -1.94 14.17 -25.89
C MET A 207 -0.99 12.97 -25.75
N ARG A 208 0.09 13.13 -24.99
CA ARG A 208 1.05 12.04 -24.69
C ARG A 208 1.00 11.67 -23.22
N PHE A 209 0.93 10.36 -22.97
CA PHE A 209 1.05 9.76 -21.65
C PHE A 209 2.40 9.06 -21.57
N GLU A 210 3.21 9.45 -20.60
CA GLU A 210 4.45 8.76 -20.29
C GLU A 210 4.33 8.15 -18.90
N MET A 211 4.67 6.88 -18.78
CA MET A 211 4.65 6.15 -17.52
C MET A 211 6.08 5.96 -17.03
N GLU A 212 6.30 6.23 -15.74
CA GLU A 212 7.58 6.02 -15.07
C GLU A 212 7.33 5.22 -13.78
N VAL A 213 8.06 4.12 -13.61
CA VAL A 213 8.08 3.37 -12.35
C VAL A 213 9.36 3.72 -11.63
N ASN A 214 9.28 4.66 -10.68
CA ASN A 214 10.46 5.19 -9.99
C ASN A 214 10.91 4.36 -8.79
N ASP A 215 9.99 3.66 -8.12
CA ASP A 215 10.28 2.96 -6.86
C ASP A 215 9.96 1.45 -6.96
N ILE A 216 10.88 0.61 -6.48
CA ILE A 216 10.67 -0.84 -6.39
C ILE A 216 9.55 -1.16 -5.40
N PHE A 217 9.41 -0.43 -4.30
CA PHE A 217 8.36 -0.67 -3.33
C PHE A 217 6.99 -0.37 -3.93
N GLU A 218 6.84 0.71 -4.71
CA GLU A 218 5.61 0.98 -5.47
C GLU A 218 5.23 -0.19 -6.40
N HIS A 219 6.23 -0.80 -7.05
CA HIS A 219 6.02 -1.92 -7.97
C HIS A 219 5.74 -3.26 -7.25
N MET A 220 6.45 -3.53 -6.15
CA MET A 220 6.40 -4.79 -5.39
C MET A 220 5.17 -4.85 -4.48
N TRP A 221 4.66 -3.71 -4.05
CA TRP A 221 3.41 -3.61 -3.30
C TRP A 221 2.22 -4.14 -4.14
N PRO A 222 1.21 -4.78 -3.53
CA PRO A 222 0.09 -5.42 -4.25
C PRO A 222 -0.64 -4.50 -5.26
N PHE A 223 -0.52 -3.18 -5.12
CA PHE A 223 -1.19 -2.20 -5.97
C PHE A 223 -0.40 -1.76 -7.21
N LYS A 224 0.87 -2.19 -7.39
CA LYS A 224 1.72 -1.85 -8.56
C LYS A 224 1.61 -0.37 -8.96
N ALA A 225 1.90 0.50 -8.01
CA ALA A 225 1.81 1.94 -8.19
C ALA A 225 2.93 2.45 -9.13
N GLY A 226 2.73 3.63 -9.70
CA GLY A 226 3.76 4.35 -10.44
C GLY A 226 3.32 5.77 -10.79
N ARG A 227 4.18 6.47 -11.52
CA ARG A 227 3.96 7.86 -11.94
C ARG A 227 3.49 7.93 -13.38
N ILE A 228 2.49 8.77 -13.64
CA ILE A 228 2.03 9.11 -15.00
C ILE A 228 2.26 10.60 -15.25
N TYR A 229 2.91 10.91 -16.36
CA TYR A 229 3.03 12.25 -16.91
C TYR A 229 1.98 12.45 -17.98
N ILE A 230 1.12 13.45 -17.79
CA ILE A 230 0.16 13.89 -18.81
C ILE A 230 0.69 15.17 -19.43
N ARG A 231 0.91 15.16 -20.76
CA ARG A 231 1.31 16.34 -21.53
C ARG A 231 0.19 16.78 -22.47
N PRO A 232 -0.63 17.77 -22.08
CA PRO A 232 -1.62 18.35 -22.97
C PRO A 232 -0.97 19.15 -24.09
N THR A 233 -1.51 19.09 -25.31
CA THR A 233 -0.93 19.78 -26.48
C THR A 233 -1.05 21.31 -26.40
N ASN A 234 -2.06 21.81 -25.68
CA ASN A 234 -2.36 23.24 -25.59
C ASN A 234 -1.65 23.95 -24.44
N GLU A 235 -0.94 23.23 -23.56
CA GLU A 235 -0.27 23.80 -22.40
C GLU A 235 1.20 23.39 -22.35
N LYS A 236 2.07 24.31 -21.91
CA LYS A 236 3.51 24.01 -21.72
C LYS A 236 3.79 23.19 -20.46
N HIS A 237 2.78 22.99 -19.60
CA HIS A 237 2.96 22.38 -18.28
C HIS A 237 2.59 20.90 -18.34
N GLN A 238 3.44 20.06 -17.76
CA GLN A 238 3.16 18.64 -17.58
C GLN A 238 2.48 18.43 -16.24
N TYR A 239 1.41 17.63 -16.23
CA TYR A 239 0.77 17.19 -15.00
C TYR A 239 1.41 15.89 -14.54
N VAL A 240 1.91 15.87 -13.31
CA VAL A 240 2.56 14.71 -12.70
C VAL A 240 1.56 14.07 -11.74
N LEU A 241 1.17 12.84 -12.04
CA LEU A 241 0.30 12.03 -11.19
C LEU A 241 1.15 10.97 -10.48
N ASP A 242 1.36 11.17 -9.19
CA ASP A 242 2.13 10.26 -8.34
C ASP A 242 1.28 9.11 -7.79
N ASN A 243 1.87 7.94 -7.61
CA ASN A 243 1.23 6.75 -7.03
C ASN A 243 -0.14 6.41 -7.66
N VAL A 244 -0.21 6.37 -8.99
CA VAL A 244 -1.37 5.84 -9.69
C VAL A 244 -1.40 4.33 -9.51
N MET A 245 -2.47 3.81 -8.90
CA MET A 245 -2.63 2.37 -8.71
C MET A 245 -2.71 1.65 -10.05
N ASN A 246 -2.01 0.52 -10.14
CA ASN A 246 -1.96 -0.35 -11.31
C ASN A 246 -1.59 0.40 -12.60
N VAL A 247 -0.52 1.21 -12.51
CA VAL A 247 -0.12 2.21 -13.51
C VAL A 247 -0.01 1.68 -14.93
N ARG A 248 0.48 0.45 -15.12
CA ARG A 248 0.63 -0.18 -16.44
C ARG A 248 -0.72 -0.36 -17.12
N LYS A 249 -1.68 -0.96 -16.42
CA LYS A 249 -3.04 -1.18 -16.95
C LYS A 249 -3.71 0.14 -17.31
N VAL A 250 -3.57 1.16 -16.45
CA VAL A 250 -4.14 2.49 -16.69
C VAL A 250 -3.50 3.15 -17.91
N ASN A 251 -2.18 3.08 -18.04
CA ASN A 251 -1.44 3.61 -19.19
C ASN A 251 -1.81 2.89 -20.50
N ASP A 252 -1.91 1.56 -20.47
CA ASP A 252 -2.28 0.76 -21.65
C ASP A 252 -3.70 1.10 -22.12
N GLN A 253 -4.64 1.26 -21.18
CA GLN A 253 -6.01 1.68 -21.49
C GLN A 253 -6.07 3.10 -22.05
N ALA A 254 -5.34 4.04 -21.46
CA ALA A 254 -5.28 5.42 -21.95
C ALA A 254 -4.72 5.48 -23.38
N ASN A 255 -3.62 4.75 -23.65
CA ASN A 255 -3.02 4.70 -24.99
C ASN A 255 -3.92 4.01 -26.02
N GLN A 256 -4.66 2.97 -25.63
CA GLN A 256 -5.63 2.31 -26.51
C GLN A 256 -6.74 3.27 -26.96
N ILE A 257 -7.28 4.09 -26.04
CA ILE A 257 -8.32 5.07 -26.33
C ILE A 257 -7.83 6.16 -27.30
N LEU A 258 -6.59 6.62 -27.13
CA LEU A 258 -6.01 7.66 -28.00
C LEU A 258 -5.60 7.13 -29.38
N SER A 259 -5.10 5.89 -29.44
CA SER A 259 -4.73 5.27 -30.71
C SER A 259 -5.96 5.02 -31.59
N ALA A 260 -7.11 4.67 -31.01
CA ALA A 260 -8.36 4.52 -31.74
C ALA A 260 -8.76 5.84 -32.45
N LEU A 261 -8.54 6.99 -31.79
CA LEU A 261 -8.79 8.30 -32.37
C LEU A 261 -7.85 8.62 -33.54
N GLN A 262 -6.57 8.27 -33.44
CA GLN A 262 -5.60 8.51 -34.52
C GLN A 262 -5.92 7.73 -35.79
N VAL A 263 -6.45 6.50 -35.65
CA VAL A 263 -6.83 5.66 -36.79
C VAL A 263 -8.08 6.21 -37.48
N GLN A 264 -9.11 6.62 -36.72
CA GLN A 264 -10.35 7.18 -37.28
C GLN A 264 -10.11 8.48 -38.07
N VAL A 265 -9.29 9.39 -37.54
CA VAL A 265 -8.99 10.66 -38.25
C VAL A 265 -8.27 10.42 -39.57
N ARG A 266 -7.46 9.35 -39.67
CA ARG A 266 -6.78 9.00 -40.92
C ARG A 266 -7.73 8.41 -41.95
N GLU A 267 -8.68 7.57 -41.54
CA GLU A 267 -9.71 7.03 -42.43
C GLU A 267 -10.62 8.15 -42.96
N ASP A 268 -11.02 9.10 -42.11
CA ASP A 268 -11.86 10.24 -42.51
C ASP A 268 -11.12 11.24 -43.43
N ALA A 269 -9.79 11.32 -43.35
CA ALA A 269 -8.97 12.20 -44.19
C ALA A 269 -8.60 11.59 -45.54
N GLU A 270 -8.76 10.28 -45.72
CA GLU A 270 -8.50 9.55 -46.97
C GLU A 270 -9.78 9.36 -47.82
N VAL A 271 -10.91 9.97 -47.41
CA VAL A 271 -12.21 10.02 -48.14
C VAL A 271 -12.46 11.42 -48.69
#